data_AF-A0A846DBB2-F1
#
_entry.id   AF-A0A846DBB2-F1
#
_cell.length_a   1.000
_cell.length_b   1.000
_cell.length_c   1.000
_cell.angle_alpha   90.00
_cell.angle_beta   90.00
_cell.angle_gamma   90.00
#
_symmetry.space_group_name_H-M   'P 1'
#
loop_
_entity.id
_entity.type
_entity.pdbx_description
1 polymer ?
#
loop_
_entity_poly.entity_id
_entity_poly.type
_entity_poly.pdbx_seq_one_letter_code
_entity_poly.pdbx_strand_id
1 'polypeptide(L)'
;MAKDAFHDMVRLALQKEGWTITDDPLFLRLGDAKIYIDLVAEKLLAATKGDEKIAVEIKTFADISPIFAFHVAVGQFVNYQVALEKLYPLRILFLAIPEVIYDTFFQSELAQSVIKKQQINLIIYDPEQGVIVKWLT
;
A
#
# COMPACT_ATOMS: atom_id res chain seq x y z
N MET A 1 -2.84 17.93 0.21
CA MET A 1 -1.69 18.49 0.96
C MET A 1 -1.09 17.45 1.91
N ALA A 2 -1.73 17.07 3.03
CA ALA A 2 -1.15 16.08 3.94
C ALA A 2 -1.00 14.68 3.31
N LYS A 3 -2.04 14.16 2.61
CA LYS A 3 -1.96 12.86 1.90
C LYS A 3 -0.84 12.83 0.85
N ASP A 4 -0.61 13.93 0.15
CA ASP A 4 0.46 14.05 -0.85
C ASP A 4 1.85 13.95 -0.18
N ALA A 5 2.01 14.50 1.02
CA ALA A 5 3.27 14.40 1.76
C ALA A 5 3.61 12.96 2.16
N PHE A 6 2.65 12.18 2.70
CA PHE A 6 2.89 10.77 3.04
C PHE A 6 3.21 9.93 1.81
N HIS A 7 2.52 10.21 0.69
CA HIS A 7 2.79 9.56 -0.58
C HIS A 7 4.24 9.80 -1.05
N ASP A 8 4.67 11.06 -1.02
CA ASP A 8 6.03 11.45 -1.38
C ASP A 8 7.09 10.86 -0.43
N MET A 9 6.76 10.71 0.86
CA MET A 9 7.67 10.06 1.83
C MET A 9 7.88 8.58 1.52
N VAL A 10 6.82 7.83 1.21
CA VAL A 10 6.96 6.42 0.83
C VAL A 10 7.72 6.29 -0.49
N ARG A 11 7.44 7.16 -1.46
CA ARG A 11 8.18 7.22 -2.73
C ARG A 11 9.68 7.42 -2.49
N LEU A 12 10.05 8.41 -1.67
CA LEU A 12 11.43 8.71 -1.32
C LEU A 12 12.08 7.54 -0.57
N ALA A 13 11.35 6.92 0.35
CA ALA A 13 11.85 5.78 1.12
C ALA A 13 12.18 4.57 0.22
N LEU A 14 11.31 4.26 -0.73
CA LEU A 14 11.56 3.24 -1.76
C LEU A 14 12.81 3.59 -2.59
N GLN A 15 12.94 4.84 -3.03
CA GLN A 15 14.10 5.29 -3.79
C GLN A 15 15.41 5.19 -3.00
N LYS A 16 15.40 5.51 -1.70
CA LYS A 16 16.56 5.33 -0.80
C LYS A 16 16.98 3.86 -0.67
N GLU A 17 16.04 2.92 -0.76
CA GLU A 17 16.33 1.49 -0.81
C GLU A 17 16.71 0.97 -2.21
N GLY A 18 16.83 1.85 -3.21
CA GLY A 18 17.25 1.50 -4.57
C GLY A 18 16.11 1.02 -5.48
N TRP A 19 14.85 1.24 -5.09
CA TRP A 19 13.71 1.01 -5.98
C TRP A 19 13.58 2.13 -7.00
N THR A 20 13.30 1.77 -8.25
CA THR A 20 12.96 2.70 -9.32
C THR A 20 11.44 2.79 -9.45
N ILE A 21 10.87 3.98 -9.29
CA ILE A 21 9.44 4.22 -9.48
C ILE A 21 9.11 4.18 -10.98
N THR A 22 8.20 3.30 -11.39
CA THR A 22 7.81 3.16 -12.81
C THR A 22 6.51 3.87 -13.14
N ASP A 23 5.54 3.84 -12.22
CA ASP A 23 4.22 4.44 -12.41
C ASP A 23 3.72 5.03 -11.10
N ASP A 24 3.18 6.24 -11.16
CA ASP A 24 2.60 6.92 -10.01
C ASP A 24 1.56 7.96 -10.47
N PRO A 25 0.28 7.58 -10.59
CA PRO A 25 -0.29 6.28 -10.18
C PRO A 25 -0.17 5.18 -11.25
N LEU A 26 -0.11 3.92 -10.79
CA LEU A 26 -0.34 2.72 -11.58
C LEU A 26 -1.85 2.54 -11.83
N PHE A 27 -2.26 2.55 -13.09
CA PHE A 27 -3.66 2.36 -13.46
C PHE A 27 -3.98 0.88 -13.73
N LEU A 28 -4.99 0.35 -13.04
CA LEU A 28 -5.50 -1.01 -13.23
C LEU A 28 -6.90 -1.00 -13.86
N ARG A 29 -7.08 -1.75 -14.95
CA ARG A 29 -8.37 -1.94 -15.62
C ARG A 29 -8.60 -3.42 -15.89
N LEU A 30 -9.64 -3.99 -15.29
CA LEU A 30 -9.96 -5.41 -15.43
C LEU A 30 -11.40 -5.59 -15.93
N GLY A 31 -11.56 -5.96 -17.20
CA GLY A 31 -12.87 -6.05 -17.85
C GLY A 31 -13.57 -4.69 -17.91
N ASP A 32 -14.87 -4.69 -17.60
CA ASP A 32 -15.69 -3.48 -17.52
C ASP A 32 -15.54 -2.73 -16.18
N ALA A 33 -14.96 -3.40 -15.18
CA ALA A 33 -14.59 -2.76 -13.94
C ALA A 33 -13.32 -1.92 -14.15
N LYS A 34 -13.51 -0.61 -14.23
CA LYS A 34 -12.43 0.31 -13.91
C LYS A 34 -12.24 0.22 -12.40
N ILE A 35 -11.20 -0.49 -11.98
CA ILE A 35 -10.86 -0.66 -10.56
C ILE A 35 -10.42 0.69 -9.93
N TYR A 36 -10.38 1.76 -10.75
CA TYR A 36 -10.37 3.16 -10.34
C TYR A 36 -11.28 4.01 -11.25
N ILE A 37 -12.39 4.54 -10.73
CA ILE A 37 -12.85 5.94 -10.93
C ILE A 37 -13.82 6.31 -9.78
N ASP A 38 -13.40 6.30 -8.51
CA ASP A 38 -14.25 7.00 -7.51
C ASP A 38 -13.55 7.63 -6.30
N LEU A 39 -12.23 7.53 -6.17
CA LEU A 39 -11.50 8.25 -5.12
C LEU A 39 -10.31 8.99 -5.74
N VAL A 40 -10.52 10.29 -5.97
CA VAL A 40 -9.59 11.28 -6.53
C VAL A 40 -8.25 11.40 -5.78
N ALA A 41 -8.03 10.65 -4.69
CA ALA A 41 -6.94 10.86 -3.73
C ALA A 41 -6.08 9.64 -3.38
N GLU A 42 -6.34 8.45 -3.93
CA GLU A 42 -5.60 7.23 -3.56
C GLU A 42 -4.83 6.68 -4.76
N LYS A 43 -3.50 6.69 -4.66
CA LYS A 43 -2.57 6.43 -5.76
C LYS A 43 -1.76 5.16 -5.46
N LEU A 44 -2.06 4.09 -6.21
CA LEU A 44 -1.23 2.90 -6.20
C LEU A 44 0.08 3.20 -6.92
N LEU A 45 1.20 3.01 -6.25
CA LEU A 45 2.53 3.28 -6.80
C LEU A 45 3.15 1.99 -7.32
N ALA A 46 3.82 2.04 -8.47
CA ALA A 46 4.58 0.93 -9.03
C ALA A 46 6.09 1.19 -8.93
N ALA A 47 6.84 0.17 -8.52
CA ALA A 47 8.29 0.24 -8.47
C ALA A 47 8.97 -1.08 -8.86
N THR A 48 10.24 -1.00 -9.23
CA THR A 48 11.08 -2.15 -9.59
C THR A 48 12.48 -2.05 -9.03
N LYS A 49 13.08 -3.18 -8.63
CA LYS A 49 14.47 -3.30 -8.18
C LYS A 49 15.06 -4.61 -8.68
N GLY A 50 15.96 -4.54 -9.66
CA GLY A 50 16.37 -5.74 -10.41
C GLY A 50 15.17 -6.40 -11.09
N ASP A 51 14.97 -7.70 -10.85
CA ASP A 51 13.83 -8.45 -11.39
C ASP A 51 12.56 -8.34 -10.54
N GLU A 52 12.65 -7.75 -9.34
CA GLU A 52 11.51 -7.59 -8.44
C GLU A 52 10.61 -6.44 -8.89
N LYS A 53 9.28 -6.68 -8.88
CA LYS A 53 8.25 -5.70 -9.24
C LYS A 53 7.24 -5.61 -8.11
N ILE A 54 6.95 -4.40 -7.65
CA ILE A 54 5.96 -4.17 -6.60
C ILE A 54 4.91 -3.15 -7.03
N ALA A 55 3.74 -3.28 -6.41
CA ALA A 55 2.73 -2.24 -6.32
C ALA A 55 2.56 -1.88 -4.84
N VAL A 56 2.39 -0.61 -4.52
CA VAL A 56 2.31 -0.11 -3.14
C VAL A 56 1.08 0.76 -2.98
N GLU A 57 0.13 0.31 -2.18
CA GLU A 57 -1.02 1.11 -1.74
C GLU A 57 -0.65 1.83 -0.45
N ILE A 58 -0.71 3.16 -0.44
CA ILE A 58 -0.23 3.98 0.68
C ILE A 58 -1.40 4.47 1.51
N LYS A 59 -1.45 4.10 2.81
CA LYS A 59 -2.49 4.52 3.75
C LYS A 59 -1.90 5.28 4.92
N THR A 60 -2.49 6.41 5.25
CA THR A 60 -2.03 7.29 6.33
C THR A 60 -2.69 6.99 7.67
N PHE A 61 -3.88 6.36 7.65
CA PHE A 61 -4.70 6.10 8.86
C PHE A 61 -4.92 7.35 9.73
N ALA A 62 -4.95 8.54 9.12
CA ALA A 62 -5.19 9.82 9.80
C ALA A 62 -6.67 10.06 10.15
N ASP A 63 -7.56 9.15 9.79
CA ASP A 63 -8.99 9.24 10.09
C ASP A 63 -9.27 8.94 11.57
N ILE A 64 -10.40 9.46 12.08
CA ILE A 64 -10.81 9.33 13.48
C ILE A 64 -11.04 7.86 13.88
N SER A 65 -11.27 6.96 12.91
CA SER A 65 -11.57 5.54 13.14
C SER A 65 -10.60 4.61 12.40
N PRO A 66 -9.57 4.09 13.09
CA PRO A 66 -8.64 3.11 12.52
C PRO A 66 -9.32 1.86 11.96
N ILE A 67 -10.38 1.38 12.61
CA ILE A 67 -11.13 0.20 12.15
C ILE A 67 -11.87 0.44 10.83
N PHE A 68 -12.46 1.63 10.65
CA PHE A 68 -13.10 1.97 9.39
C PHE A 68 -12.07 2.10 8.26
N ALA A 69 -10.97 2.81 8.51
CA ALA A 69 -9.87 2.94 7.55
C ALA A 69 -9.28 1.56 7.19
N PHE A 70 -9.22 0.65 8.16
CA PHE A 70 -8.78 -0.73 7.93
C PHE A 70 -9.73 -1.51 7.02
N HIS A 71 -11.04 -1.41 7.22
CA HIS A 71 -12.02 -2.04 6.33
C HIS A 71 -11.88 -1.56 4.88
N VAL A 72 -11.68 -0.26 4.67
CA VAL A 72 -11.45 0.32 3.34
C VAL A 72 -10.14 -0.20 2.74
N ALA A 73 -9.04 -0.15 3.51
CA ALA A 73 -7.73 -0.60 3.06
C ALA A 73 -7.72 -2.10 2.67
N VAL A 74 -8.35 -2.96 3.47
CA VAL A 74 -8.46 -4.39 3.18
C VAL A 74 -9.28 -4.65 1.92
N GLY A 75 -10.43 -3.98 1.77
CA GLY A 75 -11.27 -4.13 0.58
C GLY A 75 -10.54 -3.73 -0.70
N GLN A 76 -9.80 -2.62 -0.65
CA GLN A 76 -9.00 -2.16 -1.78
C GLN A 76 -7.83 -3.07 -2.09
N PHE A 77 -7.09 -3.50 -1.07
CA PHE A 77 -5.98 -4.43 -1.23
C PHE A 77 -6.43 -5.71 -1.95
N VAL A 78 -7.53 -6.33 -1.51
CA VAL A 78 -8.08 -7.54 -2.13
C VAL A 78 -8.46 -7.29 -3.60
N ASN A 79 -9.11 -6.17 -3.90
CA ASN A 79 -9.49 -5.83 -5.29
C ASN A 79 -8.27 -5.60 -6.20
N TYR A 80 -7.24 -4.91 -5.70
CA TYR A 80 -6.00 -4.67 -6.44
C TYR A 80 -5.20 -5.95 -6.62
N GLN A 81 -5.16 -6.82 -5.61
CA GLN A 81 -4.49 -8.12 -5.70
C GLN A 81 -5.10 -8.97 -6.83
N VAL A 82 -6.44 -9.09 -6.87
CA VAL A 82 -7.14 -9.80 -7.96
C VAL A 82 -6.84 -9.21 -9.34
N ALA A 83 -6.72 -7.88 -9.43
CA ALA A 83 -6.40 -7.20 -10.68
C ALA A 83 -4.95 -7.45 -11.11
N LEU A 84 -4.00 -7.33 -10.18
CA LEU A 84 -2.58 -7.53 -10.41
C LEU A 84 -2.29 -8.98 -10.80
N GLU A 85 -2.90 -9.97 -10.15
CA GLU A 85 -2.75 -11.39 -10.51
C GLU A 85 -3.11 -11.66 -11.98
N LYS A 86 -4.07 -10.92 -12.53
CA LYS A 86 -4.51 -11.09 -13.94
C LYS A 86 -3.71 -10.25 -14.94
N LEU A 87 -3.37 -9.02 -14.57
CA LEU A 87 -2.74 -8.05 -15.49
C LEU A 87 -1.21 -8.07 -15.41
N TYR A 88 -0.66 -8.26 -14.21
CA TYR A 88 0.76 -8.15 -13.88
C TYR A 88 1.16 -9.23 -12.85
N PRO A 89 1.09 -10.54 -13.19
CA PRO A 89 1.18 -11.64 -12.23
C PRO A 89 2.50 -11.73 -11.45
N LEU A 90 3.57 -11.08 -11.94
CA LEU A 90 4.87 -11.02 -11.26
C LEU A 90 5.01 -9.82 -10.32
N ARG A 91 3.97 -8.98 -10.19
CA ARG A 91 4.00 -7.77 -9.37
C ARG A 91 3.36 -8.02 -8.02
N ILE A 92 4.15 -7.94 -6.95
CA ILE A 92 3.70 -8.17 -5.57
C ILE A 92 3.05 -6.89 -5.03
N LEU A 93 1.86 -7.02 -4.42
CA LEU A 93 1.17 -5.89 -3.80
C LEU A 93 1.57 -5.76 -2.32
N PHE A 94 1.87 -4.54 -1.91
CA PHE A 94 2.12 -4.15 -0.52
C PHE A 94 1.15 -3.05 -0.07
N LEU A 95 0.76 -3.09 1.19
CA LEU A 95 0.09 -2.01 1.89
C LEU A 95 1.11 -1.26 2.76
N ALA A 96 1.40 -0.01 2.41
CA ALA A 96 2.30 0.85 3.17
C ALA A 96 1.56 1.64 4.25
N ILE A 97 1.99 1.50 5.51
CA ILE A 97 1.39 2.15 6.68
C ILE A 97 2.46 2.80 7.58
N PRO A 98 2.14 3.91 8.28
CA PRO A 98 3.03 4.50 9.27
C PRO A 98 3.37 3.53 10.41
N GLU A 99 4.59 3.61 10.94
CA GLU A 99 5.01 2.84 12.12
C GLU A 99 4.06 3.01 13.31
N VAL A 100 3.59 4.24 13.56
CA VAL A 100 2.68 4.54 14.68
C VAL A 100 1.38 3.72 14.61
N ILE A 101 0.79 3.55 13.42
CA ILE A 101 -0.44 2.74 13.29
C ILE A 101 -0.14 1.24 13.33
N TYR A 102 1.07 0.85 12.90
CA TYR A 102 1.53 -0.53 13.00
C TYR A 102 1.62 -0.99 14.45
N ASP A 103 2.29 -0.20 15.30
CA ASP A 103 2.54 -0.52 16.71
C ASP A 103 1.29 -0.37 17.60
N THR A 104 0.25 0.30 17.10
CA THR A 104 -1.02 0.48 17.81
C THR A 104 -2.10 -0.46 17.28
N PHE A 105 -2.88 -0.04 16.27
CA PHE A 105 -4.06 -0.77 15.81
C PHE A 105 -3.72 -2.10 15.13
N PHE A 106 -2.66 -2.14 14.32
CA PHE A 106 -2.32 -3.35 13.56
C PHE A 106 -1.79 -4.47 14.44
N GLN A 107 -1.33 -4.22 15.67
CA GLN A 107 -0.99 -5.28 16.64
C GLN A 107 -2.22 -5.95 17.26
N SER A 108 -3.43 -5.43 17.04
CA SER A 108 -4.65 -6.06 17.55
C SER A 108 -4.87 -7.45 16.95
N GLU A 109 -5.49 -8.35 17.73
CA GLU A 109 -5.80 -9.72 17.30
C GLU A 109 -6.63 -9.73 16.01
N LEU A 110 -7.59 -8.82 15.87
CA LEU A 110 -8.42 -8.70 14.68
C LEU A 110 -7.59 -8.34 13.44
N ALA A 111 -6.77 -7.27 13.53
CA ALA A 111 -5.97 -6.81 12.41
C ALA A 111 -4.97 -7.89 11.96
N GLN A 112 -4.22 -8.47 12.90
CA GLN A 112 -3.27 -9.57 12.64
C GLN A 112 -3.97 -10.78 12.01
N SER A 113 -5.15 -11.16 12.52
CA SER A 113 -5.92 -12.28 11.98
C SER A 113 -6.35 -12.03 10.53
N VAL A 114 -6.79 -10.80 10.21
CA VAL A 114 -7.19 -10.42 8.84
C VAL A 114 -5.98 -10.37 7.91
N ILE A 115 -4.88 -9.74 8.33
CA ILE A 115 -3.63 -9.64 7.55
C ILE A 115 -3.12 -11.04 7.18
N LYS A 116 -3.06 -11.95 8.16
CA LYS A 116 -2.65 -13.34 7.94
C LYS A 116 -3.61 -14.08 7.02
N LYS A 117 -4.92 -13.93 7.22
CA LYS A 117 -5.94 -14.62 6.41
C LYS A 117 -5.93 -14.16 4.95
N GLN A 118 -5.73 -12.87 4.71
CA GLN A 118 -5.74 -12.26 3.38
C GLN A 118 -4.33 -12.16 2.75
N GLN A 119 -3.29 -12.62 3.46
CA GLN A 119 -1.89 -12.59 2.99
C GLN A 119 -1.46 -11.17 2.56
N ILE A 120 -1.78 -10.19 3.40
CA ILE A 120 -1.46 -8.79 3.12
C ILE A 120 0.01 -8.54 3.44
N ASN A 121 0.82 -8.29 2.41
CA ASN A 121 2.19 -7.83 2.60
C ASN A 121 2.19 -6.37 3.07
N LEU A 122 3.00 -6.06 4.08
CA LEU A 122 3.09 -4.72 4.68
C LEU A 122 4.45 -4.08 4.42
N ILE A 123 4.43 -2.77 4.18
CA ILE A 123 5.57 -1.89 4.31
C ILE A 123 5.28 -0.98 5.50
N ILE A 124 6.18 -0.97 6.48
CA ILE A 124 6.09 -0.06 7.62
C ILE A 124 7.11 1.03 7.40
N TYR A 125 6.66 2.28 7.37
CA TYR A 125 7.54 3.43 7.14
C TYR A 125 7.45 4.45 8.27
N ASP A 126 8.54 5.15 8.49
CA ASP A 126 8.60 6.31 9.38
C ASP A 126 8.24 7.55 8.55
N PRO A 127 7.10 8.21 8.83
CA PRO A 127 6.67 9.39 8.09
C PRO A 127 7.52 10.64 8.36
N GLU A 128 8.25 10.70 9.49
CA GLU A 128 9.12 11.83 9.83
C GLU A 128 10.46 11.76 9.10
N GLN A 129 11.02 10.56 8.98
CA GLN A 129 12.33 10.34 8.36
C GLN A 129 12.26 9.97 6.86
N GLY A 130 11.08 9.55 6.38
CA GLY A 130 10.90 9.07 5.01
C GLY A 130 11.80 7.88 4.72
N VAL A 131 11.74 6.86 5.57
CA VAL A 131 12.48 5.60 5.47
C VAL A 131 11.55 4.42 5.70
N ILE A 132 11.86 3.27 5.10
CA ILE A 132 11.17 2.03 5.39
C ILE A 132 11.83 1.41 6.62
N VAL A 133 11.01 1.06 7.61
CA VAL A 133 11.45 0.44 8.85
C VAL A 133 11.41 -1.08 8.73
N LYS A 134 10.34 -1.63 8.14
CA LYS A 134 10.12 -3.07 8.04
C LYS A 134 9.35 -3.44 6.78
N TRP A 135 9.68 -4.60 6.24
CA TRP A 135 8.92 -5.32 5.23
C TRP A 135 8.36 -6.60 5.87
N LEU A 136 7.06 -6.85 5.75
CA LEU A 136 6.41 -8.07 6.25
C LEU A 136 5.65 -8.74 5.10
N THR A 137 5.88 -10.05 4.93
CA THR A 137 5.30 -10.88 3.88
C THR A 137 4.67 -12.13 4.47
#